data_AF-A0AAN8IGD2-F1
#
_entry.id   AF-A0AAN8IGD2-F1
#
_cell.length_a   1.000
_cell.length_b   1.000
_cell.length_c   1.000
_cell.angle_alpha   90.00
_cell.angle_beta   90.00
_cell.angle_gamma   90.00
#
_symmetry.space_group_name_H-M   'P 1'
#
loop_
_entity.id
_entity.type
_entity.pdbx_description
1 polymer ?
#
loop_
_entity_poly.entity_id
_entity_poly.type
_entity_poly.pdbx_seq_one_letter_code
_entity_poly.pdbx_strand_id
1 'polypeptide(L)'
;MFMGKRRTEMPPHLFAVSDEAYRNMLQNHENQSMLITGESGAGKTENTKKVIAYFAAVGASQQQQFGKKEETGTGKKVTLEDQIVQTNPVLEAFGNAKTVRNNNSSRFGKFIRIHFSKQGRVASCDIEHYLLEKSRVIRQAPGERCYHIFYQLFSGHVPSLTKDLMLDKPVKDYWFVAQAELKIDGVNDK
;
A
#
# COMPACT_ATOMS: atom_id res chain seq x y z
N MET A 1 1.67 -17.17 17.06
CA MET A 1 2.03 -17.14 15.61
C MET A 1 0.88 -17.77 14.84
N PHE A 2 0.36 -17.11 13.79
CA PHE A 2 -0.75 -17.61 12.96
C PHE A 2 -0.32 -18.56 11.84
N MET A 3 0.99 -18.62 11.55
CA MET A 3 1.54 -19.47 10.48
C MET A 3 1.35 -20.95 10.77
N GLY A 4 0.78 -21.68 9.81
CA GLY A 4 0.61 -23.14 9.86
C GLY A 4 -0.45 -23.62 10.85
N LYS A 5 -1.31 -22.73 11.35
CA LYS A 5 -2.39 -23.05 12.30
C LYS A 5 -3.73 -23.07 11.59
N ARG A 6 -4.60 -24.03 11.96
CA ARG A 6 -5.96 -24.06 11.39
C ARG A 6 -6.75 -22.87 11.90
N ARG A 7 -7.68 -22.37 11.08
CA ARG A 7 -8.51 -21.21 11.44
C ARG A 7 -9.34 -21.43 12.70
N THR A 8 -9.77 -22.66 12.96
CA THR A 8 -10.50 -23.04 14.19
C THR A 8 -9.62 -23.06 15.45
N GLU A 9 -8.30 -23.11 15.30
CA GLU A 9 -7.34 -23.13 16.41
C GLU A 9 -6.87 -21.71 16.79
N MET A 10 -7.25 -20.69 16.01
CA MET A 10 -6.80 -19.32 16.18
C MET A 10 -8.00 -18.37 16.39
N PRO A 11 -7.85 -17.30 17.19
CA PRO A 11 -8.89 -16.29 17.30
C PRO A 11 -9.14 -15.61 15.94
N PRO A 12 -10.35 -15.05 15.72
CA PRO A 12 -10.68 -14.35 14.49
C PRO A 12 -9.68 -13.23 14.17
N HIS A 13 -8.89 -13.42 13.11
CA HIS A 13 -7.88 -12.46 12.68
C HIS A 13 -7.60 -12.59 11.18
N LEU A 14 -7.23 -11.48 10.54
CA LEU A 14 -6.94 -11.43 9.11
C LEU A 14 -5.82 -12.39 8.67
N PHE A 15 -4.83 -12.58 9.56
CA PHE A 15 -3.74 -13.54 9.34
C PHE A 15 -4.22 -14.99 9.30
N ALA A 16 -5.27 -15.35 10.04
CA ALA A 16 -5.82 -16.71 9.97
C ALA A 16 -6.48 -16.97 8.60
N VAL A 17 -7.18 -15.97 8.07
CA VAL A 17 -7.79 -16.04 6.72
C VAL A 17 -6.71 -16.08 5.63
N SER A 18 -5.64 -15.30 5.80
CA SER A 18 -4.50 -15.28 4.87
C SER A 18 -3.74 -16.61 4.87
N ASP A 19 -3.51 -17.20 6.05
CA ASP A 19 -2.88 -18.53 6.21
C ASP A 19 -3.73 -19.64 5.58
N GLU A 20 -5.05 -19.61 5.81
CA GLU A 20 -6.00 -20.54 5.21
C GLU A 20 -5.98 -20.47 3.68
N ALA A 21 -6.03 -19.26 3.10
CA ALA A 21 -5.94 -19.07 1.66
C ALA A 21 -4.60 -19.59 1.10
N TYR A 22 -3.48 -19.27 1.74
CA TYR A 22 -2.16 -19.74 1.33
C TYR A 22 -2.04 -21.28 1.37
N ARG A 23 -2.52 -21.92 2.44
CA ARG A 23 -2.50 -23.38 2.54
C ARG A 23 -3.39 -24.05 1.50
N ASN A 24 -4.62 -23.54 1.31
CA ASN A 24 -5.55 -24.08 0.32
C ASN A 24 -4.98 -23.95 -1.10
N MET A 25 -4.34 -22.83 -1.41
CA MET A 25 -3.64 -22.63 -2.69
C MET A 25 -2.55 -23.69 -2.93
N LEU A 26 -1.73 -23.99 -1.91
CA LEU A 26 -0.67 -24.99 -2.03
C LEU A 26 -1.16 -26.44 -2.07
N GLN A 27 -2.22 -26.75 -1.31
CA GLN A 27 -2.77 -28.11 -1.22
C GLN A 27 -3.63 -28.46 -2.43
N ASN A 28 -4.49 -27.54 -2.86
CA ASN A 28 -5.45 -27.79 -3.93
C ASN A 28 -4.91 -27.40 -5.31
N HIS A 29 -3.78 -26.67 -5.37
CA HIS A 29 -3.20 -26.14 -6.60
C HIS A 29 -4.15 -25.21 -7.37
N GLU A 30 -5.01 -24.48 -6.65
CA GLU A 30 -5.97 -23.53 -7.21
C GLU A 30 -5.70 -22.10 -6.73
N ASN A 31 -5.80 -21.14 -7.65
CA ASN A 31 -5.64 -19.73 -7.34
C ASN A 31 -6.71 -19.23 -6.36
N GLN A 32 -6.32 -18.33 -5.46
CA GLN A 32 -7.21 -17.77 -4.44
C GLN A 32 -7.42 -16.27 -4.66
N SER A 33 -8.55 -15.75 -4.17
CA SER A 33 -8.85 -14.32 -4.16
C SER A 33 -9.30 -13.86 -2.79
N MET A 34 -8.85 -12.68 -2.37
CA MET A 34 -9.31 -12.03 -1.15
C MET A 34 -9.95 -10.69 -1.48
N LEU A 35 -11.25 -10.54 -1.19
CA LEU A 35 -12.01 -9.31 -1.41
C LEU A 35 -12.23 -8.60 -0.07
N ILE A 36 -11.72 -7.37 0.07
CA ILE A 36 -11.93 -6.52 1.23
C ILE A 36 -12.91 -5.40 0.85
N THR A 37 -14.14 -5.50 1.34
CA THR A 37 -15.21 -4.53 1.09
C THR A 37 -15.45 -3.63 2.32
N GLY A 38 -16.09 -2.49 2.09
CA GLY A 38 -16.47 -1.53 3.14
C GLY A 38 -16.54 -0.09 2.62
N GLU A 39 -17.15 0.79 3.40
CA GLU A 39 -17.27 2.22 3.09
C GLU A 39 -15.93 2.97 3.17
N SER A 40 -15.93 4.26 2.83
CA SER A 40 -14.78 5.14 3.06
C SER A 40 -14.45 5.17 4.55
N GLY A 41 -13.18 4.94 4.91
CA GLY A 41 -12.73 4.92 6.30
C GLY A 41 -12.83 3.57 7.00
N ALA A 42 -13.40 2.53 6.38
CA ALA A 42 -13.54 1.19 6.98
C ALA A 42 -12.21 0.40 7.16
N GLY A 43 -11.05 1.01 6.90
CA GLY A 43 -9.75 0.37 7.08
C GLY A 43 -9.34 -0.62 5.98
N LYS A 44 -9.95 -0.57 4.78
CA LYS A 44 -9.65 -1.46 3.66
C LYS A 44 -8.14 -1.51 3.34
N THR A 45 -7.54 -0.36 3.12
CA THR A 45 -6.11 -0.22 2.77
C THR A 45 -5.20 -0.77 3.87
N GLU A 46 -5.50 -0.47 5.14
CA GLU A 46 -4.72 -0.96 6.29
C GLU A 46 -4.81 -2.47 6.45
N ASN A 47 -5.99 -3.06 6.20
CA ASN A 47 -6.15 -4.50 6.19
C ASN A 47 -5.39 -5.13 5.01
N THR A 48 -5.42 -4.54 3.81
CA THR A 48 -4.62 -5.03 2.67
C THR A 48 -3.13 -5.02 2.99
N LYS A 49 -2.60 -3.96 3.65
CA LYS A 49 -1.19 -3.92 4.09
C LYS A 49 -0.84 -5.09 5.00
N LYS A 50 -1.71 -5.42 5.95
CA LYS A 50 -1.52 -6.56 6.87
C LYS A 50 -1.52 -7.90 6.13
N VAL A 51 -2.42 -8.11 5.17
CA VAL A 51 -2.44 -9.32 4.32
C VAL A 51 -1.13 -9.46 3.55
N ILE A 52 -0.69 -8.38 2.90
CA ILE A 52 0.58 -8.37 2.14
C ILE A 52 1.77 -8.68 3.06
N ALA A 53 1.85 -8.02 4.22
CA ALA A 53 2.91 -8.25 5.19
C ALA A 53 2.94 -9.71 5.69
N TYR A 54 1.77 -10.33 5.84
CA TYR A 54 1.67 -11.74 6.19
C TYR A 54 2.23 -12.64 5.07
N PHE A 55 1.83 -12.43 3.81
CA PHE A 55 2.33 -13.21 2.68
C PHE A 55 3.84 -13.02 2.45
N ALA A 56 4.33 -11.80 2.64
CA ALA A 56 5.77 -11.49 2.66
C ALA A 56 6.51 -12.33 3.72
N ALA A 57 6.02 -12.33 4.97
CA ALA A 57 6.64 -13.10 6.05
C ALA A 57 6.64 -14.62 5.79
N VAL A 58 5.54 -15.16 5.28
CA VAL A 58 5.43 -16.58 4.93
C VAL A 58 6.39 -16.93 3.79
N GLY A 59 6.42 -16.14 2.71
CA GLY A 59 7.33 -16.36 1.58
C GLY A 59 8.81 -16.34 1.99
N ALA A 60 9.19 -15.37 2.84
CA ALA A 60 10.54 -15.27 3.39
C ALA A 60 10.90 -16.48 4.28
N SER A 61 9.96 -16.98 5.10
CA SER A 61 10.18 -18.17 5.92
C SER A 61 10.44 -19.44 5.08
N GLN A 62 9.72 -19.59 3.96
CA GLN A 62 9.93 -20.71 3.03
C GLN A 62 11.27 -20.60 2.30
N GLN A 63 11.73 -19.38 2.01
CA GLN A 63 13.06 -19.14 1.46
C GLN A 63 14.19 -19.53 2.42
N GLN A 64 14.02 -19.32 3.72
CA GLN A 64 15.00 -19.77 4.72
C GLN A 64 15.01 -21.28 4.92
N GLN A 65 13.85 -21.94 4.76
CA GLN A 65 13.70 -23.39 4.94
C GLN A 65 14.21 -24.20 3.74
N PHE A 66 14.04 -23.68 2.51
CA PHE A 66 14.34 -24.42 1.26
C PHE A 66 15.44 -23.76 0.40
N GLY A 67 15.92 -22.57 0.75
CA GLY A 67 17.02 -21.89 0.07
C GLY A 67 18.36 -22.11 0.76
N LYS A 68 19.44 -22.28 -0.02
CA LYS A 68 20.80 -22.11 0.52
C LYS A 68 20.91 -20.67 1.06
N LYS A 69 21.39 -20.50 2.29
CA LYS A 69 21.82 -19.20 2.80
C LYS A 69 22.91 -18.68 1.86
N GLU A 70 22.56 -17.80 0.92
CA GLU A 70 23.59 -16.99 0.28
C GLU A 70 24.06 -15.98 1.32
N GLU A 71 25.28 -16.19 1.83
CA GLU A 71 26.02 -15.17 2.57
C GLU A 71 26.30 -14.00 1.61
N THR A 72 25.38 -13.04 1.52
CA THR A 72 25.64 -11.77 0.84
C THR A 72 25.79 -10.68 1.88
N GLY A 73 27.01 -10.15 1.97
CA GLY A 73 27.51 -9.28 3.02
C GLY A 73 26.75 -7.97 3.27
N THR A 74 26.93 -7.47 4.49
CA THR A 74 26.90 -6.08 5.04
C THR A 74 26.04 -4.98 4.41
N GLY A 75 25.04 -5.28 3.58
CA GLY A 75 24.05 -4.35 3.09
C GLY A 75 22.65 -4.97 3.18
N LYS A 76 21.66 -4.22 3.67
CA LYS A 76 20.24 -4.63 3.57
C LYS A 76 19.87 -4.77 2.10
N LYS A 77 19.94 -5.98 1.55
CA LYS A 77 19.38 -6.29 0.23
C LYS A 77 17.86 -6.15 0.34
N VAL A 78 17.28 -5.20 -0.41
CA VAL A 78 15.83 -5.01 -0.47
C VAL A 78 15.24 -6.27 -1.10
N THR A 79 14.39 -6.98 -0.34
CA THR A 79 13.75 -8.21 -0.81
C THR A 79 12.55 -7.92 -1.72
N LEU A 80 12.10 -8.90 -2.50
CA LEU A 80 10.87 -8.75 -3.30
C LEU A 80 9.68 -8.43 -2.39
N GLU A 81 9.63 -9.10 -1.25
CA GLU A 81 8.68 -8.88 -0.18
C GLU A 81 8.69 -7.44 0.35
N ASP A 82 9.88 -6.86 0.58
CA ASP A 82 10.02 -5.46 0.97
C ASP A 82 9.48 -4.53 -0.12
N GLN A 83 9.78 -4.78 -1.39
CA GLN A 83 9.30 -3.96 -2.50
C GLN A 83 7.78 -3.94 -2.59
N ILE A 84 7.12 -5.09 -2.40
CA ILE A 84 5.66 -5.20 -2.41
C ILE A 84 5.06 -4.34 -1.28
N VAL A 85 5.64 -4.37 -0.08
CA VAL A 85 5.19 -3.55 1.04
C VAL A 85 5.42 -2.06 0.78
N GLN A 86 6.60 -1.69 0.28
CA GLN A 86 7.00 -0.30 0.00
C GLN A 86 6.26 0.33 -1.18
N THR A 87 5.59 -0.46 -2.02
CA THR A 87 4.76 0.07 -3.11
C THR A 87 3.52 0.80 -2.57
N ASN A 88 3.00 0.43 -1.38
CA ASN A 88 1.82 1.08 -0.82
C ASN A 88 2.03 2.59 -0.55
N PRO A 89 3.08 3.03 0.18
CA PRO A 89 3.37 4.46 0.34
C PRO A 89 3.36 5.26 -0.96
N VAL A 90 3.94 4.70 -2.04
CA VAL A 90 3.94 5.34 -3.37
C VAL A 90 2.53 5.49 -3.90
N LEU A 91 1.75 4.41 -3.89
CA LEU A 91 0.36 4.43 -4.34
C LEU A 91 -0.52 5.37 -3.50
N GLU A 92 -0.24 5.49 -2.19
CA GLU A 92 -0.96 6.40 -1.31
C GLU A 92 -0.62 7.86 -1.59
N ALA A 93 0.65 8.19 -1.88
CA ALA A 93 1.03 9.54 -2.25
C ALA A 93 0.25 10.02 -3.49
N PHE A 94 0.16 9.20 -4.53
CA PHE A 94 -0.49 9.57 -5.80
C PHE A 94 -2.00 9.32 -5.83
N GLY A 95 -2.50 8.36 -5.06
CA GLY A 95 -3.87 7.87 -5.16
C GLY A 95 -4.75 8.18 -3.96
N ASN A 96 -4.19 8.63 -2.84
CA ASN A 96 -4.97 9.03 -1.66
C ASN A 96 -5.07 10.55 -1.53
N ALA A 97 -6.19 10.98 -0.94
CA ALA A 97 -6.48 12.37 -0.65
C ALA A 97 -7.29 12.49 0.66
N LYS A 98 -7.35 13.70 1.21
CA LYS A 98 -8.30 14.01 2.30
C LYS A 98 -9.69 14.27 1.74
N THR A 99 -10.66 13.62 2.37
CA THR A 99 -12.10 13.83 2.21
C THR A 99 -12.67 14.33 3.53
N VAL A 100 -13.91 14.81 3.52
CA VAL A 100 -14.61 15.28 4.73
C VAL A 100 -14.63 14.22 5.86
N ARG A 101 -14.66 12.93 5.52
CA ARG A 101 -14.78 11.83 6.50
C ARG A 101 -13.48 11.08 6.78
N ASN A 102 -12.47 11.24 5.93
CA ASN A 102 -11.24 10.45 6.01
C ASN A 102 -10.06 11.23 5.43
N ASN A 103 -9.04 11.41 6.26
CA ASN A 103 -7.80 12.13 5.96
C ASN A 103 -6.89 11.38 4.97
N ASN A 104 -6.99 10.05 4.89
CA ASN A 104 -6.20 9.21 3.97
C ASN A 104 -7.10 8.28 3.16
N SER A 105 -7.97 8.86 2.33
CA SER A 105 -8.95 8.13 1.52
C SER A 105 -8.37 7.74 0.17
N SER A 106 -8.29 6.44 -0.14
CA SER A 106 -7.93 5.97 -1.47
C SER A 106 -9.02 6.32 -2.49
N ARG A 107 -8.65 7.09 -3.51
CA ARG A 107 -9.54 7.56 -4.58
C ARG A 107 -9.29 6.83 -5.90
N PHE A 108 -8.89 5.57 -5.78
CA PHE A 108 -8.67 4.61 -6.86
C PHE A 108 -8.89 3.19 -6.30
N GLY A 109 -9.30 2.27 -7.16
CA GLY A 109 -9.32 0.85 -6.89
C GLY A 109 -7.95 0.23 -7.20
N LYS A 110 -7.61 -0.84 -6.47
CA LYS A 110 -6.41 -1.63 -6.71
C LYS A 110 -6.72 -3.12 -6.65
N PHE A 111 -6.19 -3.87 -7.59
CA PHE A 111 -6.19 -5.32 -7.61
C PHE A 111 -4.74 -5.79 -7.59
N ILE A 112 -4.38 -6.51 -6.53
CA ILE A 112 -3.01 -6.94 -6.28
C ILE A 112 -2.97 -8.46 -6.46
N ARG A 113 -2.15 -8.91 -7.41
CA ARG A 113 -1.87 -10.32 -7.65
C ARG A 113 -0.50 -10.65 -7.09
N ILE A 114 -0.46 -11.52 -6.09
CA ILE A 114 0.78 -12.06 -5.55
C ILE A 114 0.94 -13.47 -6.12
N HIS A 115 2.03 -13.70 -6.85
CA HIS A 115 2.32 -14.98 -7.46
C HIS A 115 3.25 -15.78 -6.55
N PHE A 116 2.88 -17.03 -6.30
CA PHE A 116 3.69 -17.97 -5.56
C PHE A 116 4.26 -19.03 -6.49
N SER A 117 5.50 -19.44 -6.23
CA SER A 117 6.13 -20.60 -6.86
C SER A 117 5.50 -21.90 -6.36
N LYS A 118 5.80 -23.02 -7.04
CA LYS A 118 5.38 -24.37 -6.62
C LYS A 118 5.86 -24.72 -5.20
N GLN A 119 6.96 -24.12 -4.76
CA GLN A 119 7.54 -24.29 -3.43
C GLN A 119 6.92 -23.31 -2.38
N GLY A 120 5.90 -22.54 -2.74
CA GLY A 120 5.23 -21.61 -1.83
C GLY A 120 5.99 -20.30 -1.56
N ARG A 121 7.07 -20.03 -2.28
CA ARG A 121 7.80 -18.75 -2.18
C ARG A 121 7.14 -17.68 -3.03
N VAL A 122 7.16 -16.41 -2.59
CA VAL A 122 6.73 -15.28 -3.40
C VAL A 122 7.65 -15.18 -4.62
N ALA A 123 7.06 -15.21 -5.81
CA ALA A 123 7.77 -15.22 -7.09
C ALA A 123 7.68 -13.87 -7.80
N SER A 124 6.51 -13.23 -7.76
CA SER A 124 6.28 -11.92 -8.36
C SER A 124 5.01 -11.27 -7.80
N CYS A 125 4.81 -9.99 -8.08
CA CYS A 125 3.62 -9.24 -7.70
C CYS A 125 3.24 -8.28 -8.82
N ASP A 126 1.95 -8.18 -9.10
CA ASP A 126 1.37 -7.28 -10.07
C ASP A 126 0.26 -6.45 -9.40
N ILE A 127 0.18 -5.17 -9.73
CA ILE A 127 -0.86 -4.27 -9.24
C ILE A 127 -1.56 -3.62 -10.44
N GLU A 128 -2.81 -4.00 -10.65
CA GLU A 128 -3.72 -3.28 -11.55
C GLU A 128 -4.48 -2.20 -10.77
N HIS A 129 -4.58 -1.01 -11.35
CA HIS A 129 -5.32 0.11 -10.77
C HIS A 129 -6.55 0.42 -11.63
N TYR A 130 -7.62 0.87 -10.98
CA TYR A 130 -8.86 1.23 -11.68
C TYR A 130 -9.46 2.51 -11.09
N LEU A 131 -10.17 3.26 -11.94
CA LEU A 131 -11.06 4.35 -11.51
C LEU A 131 -10.40 5.38 -10.58
N LEU A 132 -9.21 5.90 -10.96
CA LEU A 132 -8.65 7.08 -10.33
C LEU A 132 -9.62 8.27 -10.50
N GLU A 133 -9.96 8.95 -9.42
CA GLU A 133 -10.87 10.10 -9.42
C GLU A 133 -10.22 11.37 -10.02
N LYS A 134 -10.16 11.41 -11.35
CA LYS A 134 -9.54 12.51 -12.11
C LYS A 134 -10.09 13.89 -11.78
N SER A 135 -11.38 13.99 -11.45
CA SER A 135 -12.03 15.27 -11.11
C SER A 135 -11.37 15.98 -9.93
N ARG A 136 -10.73 15.24 -9.02
CA ARG A 136 -10.06 15.78 -7.84
C ARG A 136 -8.85 16.64 -8.14
N VAL A 137 -8.24 16.48 -9.32
CA VAL A 137 -7.14 17.36 -9.78
C VAL A 137 -7.71 18.71 -10.24
N ILE A 138 -8.93 18.73 -10.74
CA ILE A 138 -9.54 19.94 -11.33
C ILE A 138 -10.31 20.73 -10.27
N ARG A 139 -10.94 20.06 -9.32
CA ARG A 139 -11.76 20.70 -8.28
C ARG A 139 -11.75 19.92 -6.97
N GLN A 140 -11.71 20.65 -5.86
CA GLN A 140 -11.88 20.09 -4.51
C GLN A 140 -13.10 20.74 -3.83
N ALA A 141 -13.92 19.94 -3.15
CA ALA A 141 -15.02 20.48 -2.35
C ALA A 141 -14.49 21.04 -1.01
N PRO A 142 -15.23 21.95 -0.34
CA PRO A 142 -14.85 22.43 1.00
C PRO A 142 -14.62 21.27 1.98
N GLY A 143 -13.54 21.36 2.76
CA GLY A 143 -13.12 20.30 3.69
C GLY A 143 -12.34 19.14 3.03
N GLU A 144 -12.18 19.13 1.70
CA GLU A 144 -11.33 18.17 0.99
C GLU A 144 -9.97 18.76 0.62
N ARG A 145 -9.00 17.88 0.33
CA ARG A 145 -7.66 18.22 -0.17
C ARG A 145 -7.42 17.47 -1.48
N CYS A 146 -6.51 17.97 -2.31
CA CYS A 146 -6.05 17.21 -3.48
C CYS A 146 -5.18 16.00 -3.05
N TYR A 147 -4.62 15.26 -4.01
CA TYR A 147 -3.75 14.12 -3.76
C TYR A 147 -2.50 14.50 -2.96
N HIS A 148 -2.09 13.62 -2.04
CA HIS A 148 -1.04 13.92 -1.05
C HIS A 148 0.30 14.30 -1.69
N ILE A 149 0.65 13.68 -2.82
CA ILE A 149 1.91 13.90 -3.51
C ILE A 149 2.17 15.38 -3.78
N PHE A 150 1.12 16.15 -4.15
CA PHE A 150 1.29 17.56 -4.44
C PHE A 150 1.88 18.32 -3.25
N TYR A 151 1.38 18.06 -2.04
CA TYR A 151 1.83 18.75 -0.84
C TYR A 151 3.16 18.20 -0.31
N GLN A 152 3.41 16.90 -0.51
CA GLN A 152 4.69 16.28 -0.21
C GLN A 152 5.83 16.89 -1.05
N LEU A 153 5.57 17.25 -2.31
CA LEU A 153 6.54 17.95 -3.17
C LEU A 153 6.90 19.34 -2.63
N PHE A 154 5.95 20.04 -1.97
CA PHE A 154 6.18 21.34 -1.32
C PHE A 154 6.75 21.24 0.11
N SER A 155 6.91 20.04 0.67
CA SER A 155 7.32 19.83 2.07
C SER A 155 8.75 20.28 2.40
N GLY A 156 9.58 20.45 1.37
CA GLY A 156 11.01 20.73 1.53
C GLY A 156 11.82 19.54 2.07
N HIS A 157 11.29 18.31 2.03
CA HIS A 157 12.06 17.11 2.35
C HIS A 157 13.28 16.95 1.44
N VAL A 158 13.10 17.18 0.14
CA VAL A 158 14.16 17.19 -0.87
C VAL A 158 14.48 18.65 -1.21
N PRO A 159 15.62 19.20 -0.76
CA PRO A 159 15.87 20.65 -0.82
C PRO A 159 15.87 21.28 -2.21
N SER A 160 16.28 20.55 -3.26
CA SER A 160 16.32 21.07 -4.63
C SER A 160 15.01 20.91 -5.39
N LEU A 161 14.11 20.04 -4.92
CA LEU A 161 12.99 19.53 -5.72
C LEU A 161 12.01 20.63 -6.14
N THR A 162 11.69 21.56 -5.23
CA THR A 162 10.81 22.69 -5.56
C THR A 162 11.44 23.61 -6.60
N LYS A 163 12.76 23.83 -6.53
CA LYS A 163 13.49 24.63 -7.53
C LYS A 163 13.54 23.92 -8.88
N ASP A 164 13.86 22.63 -8.88
CA ASP A 164 14.00 21.81 -10.10
C ASP A 164 12.65 21.68 -10.84
N LEU A 165 11.54 21.64 -10.09
CA LEU A 165 10.18 21.60 -10.62
C LEU A 165 9.56 22.98 -10.90
N MET A 166 10.33 24.07 -10.74
CA MET A 166 9.86 25.45 -10.90
C MET A 166 8.65 25.81 -10.02
N LEU A 167 8.61 25.25 -8.81
CA LEU A 167 7.61 25.53 -7.78
C LEU A 167 8.03 26.76 -6.97
N ASP A 168 7.99 27.93 -7.59
CA ASP A 168 8.49 29.21 -7.07
C ASP A 168 7.51 29.96 -6.15
N LYS A 169 6.21 29.71 -6.31
CA LYS A 169 5.15 30.32 -5.50
C LYS A 169 4.80 29.49 -4.26
N PRO A 170 4.18 30.11 -3.24
CA PRO A 170 3.46 29.39 -2.18
C PRO A 170 2.40 28.42 -2.76
N VAL A 171 2.22 27.24 -2.14
CA VAL A 171 1.25 26.22 -2.58
C VAL A 171 -0.18 26.77 -2.78
N LYS A 172 -0.58 27.75 -1.96
CA LYS A 172 -1.89 28.42 -2.02
C LYS A 172 -2.16 29.15 -3.34
N ASP A 173 -1.11 29.49 -4.09
CA ASP A 173 -1.22 30.24 -5.34
C ASP A 173 -1.35 29.31 -6.57
N TYR A 174 -1.26 27.98 -6.37
CA TYR A 174 -1.50 26.98 -7.41
C TYR A 174 -2.96 26.53 -7.39
N TRP A 175 -3.76 27.11 -8.28
CA TRP A 175 -5.22 26.93 -8.33
C TRP A 175 -5.68 25.47 -8.21
N PHE A 176 -5.06 24.52 -8.91
CA PHE A 176 -5.52 23.12 -8.91
C PHE A 176 -5.28 22.34 -7.61
N VAL A 177 -4.44 22.85 -6.70
CA VAL A 177 -4.13 22.17 -5.42
C VAL A 177 -4.56 23.00 -4.20
N ALA A 178 -5.15 24.17 -4.42
CA ALA A 178 -5.44 25.15 -3.38
C ALA A 178 -6.88 25.68 -3.35
N GLN A 179 -7.85 24.92 -3.89
CA GLN A 179 -9.27 25.36 -3.89
C GLN A 179 -9.97 25.11 -2.54
N ALA A 180 -9.37 24.30 -1.66
CA ALA A 180 -9.95 23.91 -0.38
C ALA A 180 -8.83 23.74 0.67
N GLU A 181 -8.75 22.59 1.34
CA GLU A 181 -7.82 22.36 2.42
C GLU A 181 -6.38 22.23 1.92
N LEU A 182 -5.44 22.86 2.62
CA LEU A 182 -3.99 22.75 2.33
C LEU A 182 -3.25 21.88 3.33
N LYS A 183 -3.86 21.60 4.50
CA LYS A 183 -3.26 20.85 5.61
C LYS A 183 -4.20 19.76 6.10
N ILE A 184 -3.61 18.77 6.76
CA ILE A 184 -4.32 17.67 7.41
C ILE A 184 -3.81 17.58 8.84
N ASP A 185 -4.71 17.64 9.82
CA ASP A 185 -4.33 17.55 11.22
C ASP A 185 -3.71 16.17 11.53
N GLY A 186 -2.57 16.20 12.20
CA GLY A 186 -1.84 14.98 12.61
C GLY A 186 -1.10 14.26 11.48
N VAL A 187 -1.04 14.81 10.26
CA VAL A 187 -0.26 14.25 9.15
C VAL A 187 0.89 15.18 8.80
N ASN A 188 2.08 14.59 8.64
CA ASN A 188 3.26 15.31 8.17
C ASN A 188 3.47 15.01 6.67
N ASP A 189 3.54 16.08 5.86
CA ASP A 189 3.84 15.96 4.43
C ASP A 189 5.35 15.83 4.15
N LYS A 190 6.22 16.06 5.14
CA LYS A 190 7.67 15.89 5.07
C LYS A 190 8.13 14.50 5.45
#